data_AF-A0A7J8DGP9-F1
#
_entry.id   AF-A0A7J8DGP9-F1
#
_cell.length_a   1.000
_cell.length_b   1.000
_cell.length_c   1.000
_cell.angle_alpha   90.00
_cell.angle_beta   90.00
_cell.angle_gamma   90.00
#
_symmetry.space_group_name_H-M   'P 1'
#
loop_
_entity.id
_entity.type
_entity.pdbx_description
1 polymer ?
#
loop_
_entity_poly.entity_id
_entity_poly.type
_entity_poly.pdbx_seq_one_letter_code
_entity_poly.pdbx_strand_id
1 'polypeptide(L)'
;MAHCSGLLILLLLQLLLRSPSSAARNRCVAAAEACTADARCQRLRAQYVAQCLGPAASGGCAQDRCRRALRRFFARGPQALTHALLFCPCASPACAERRRQTFVPACAFSGPGSAPPSCLAPLDTCEHSRVCRPRLLAFQASCAPVPSTPDGCPRDQAPRCLRAYAGLVGTAVTPNYVDNVSARVAPWCHCGVSGNRRDECEAFRGLFTRNHCLDGAIQAFDSLWPLVLQEKWNSLQDLEHSRLQVSSADRPLEGCCLLTLLLVLTLQPQL
;
A
#
# COMPACT_ATOMS: atom_id res chain seq x y z
N MET A 1 -49.72 7.22 -10.73
CA MET A 1 -49.14 6.99 -9.39
C MET A 1 -48.12 5.83 -9.32
N ALA A 2 -47.67 5.23 -10.44
CA ALA A 2 -46.78 4.07 -10.42
C ALA A 2 -45.27 4.39 -10.57
N HIS A 3 -44.89 5.57 -11.07
CA HIS A 3 -43.48 5.88 -11.39
C HIS A 3 -42.64 6.39 -10.21
N CYS A 4 -43.27 6.85 -9.13
CA CYS A 4 -42.55 7.34 -7.94
C CYS A 4 -42.07 6.17 -7.04
N SER A 5 -42.80 5.05 -7.05
CA SER A 5 -42.45 3.84 -6.29
C SER A 5 -41.21 3.14 -6.87
N GLY A 6 -41.06 3.12 -8.20
CA GLY A 6 -39.91 2.50 -8.87
C GLY A 6 -38.58 3.20 -8.58
N LEU A 7 -38.57 4.53 -8.47
CA LEU A 7 -37.36 5.29 -8.15
C LEU A 7 -36.95 5.13 -6.68
N LEU A 8 -37.94 5.09 -5.77
CA LEU A 8 -37.72 4.84 -4.35
C LEU A 8 -37.22 3.41 -4.10
N ILE A 9 -37.77 2.43 -4.83
CA ILE A 9 -37.30 1.04 -4.80
C ILE A 9 -35.88 0.92 -5.39
N LEU A 10 -35.55 1.66 -6.45
CA LEU A 10 -34.18 1.69 -7.00
C LEU A 10 -33.19 2.32 -6.02
N LEU A 11 -33.55 3.43 -5.38
CA LEU A 11 -32.76 4.10 -4.35
C LEU A 11 -32.60 3.22 -3.10
N LEU A 12 -33.66 2.54 -2.68
CA LEU A 12 -33.62 1.54 -1.61
C LEU A 12 -32.77 0.34 -1.98
N LEU A 13 -32.85 -0.18 -3.22
CA LEU A 13 -31.94 -1.23 -3.69
C LEU A 13 -30.49 -0.73 -3.74
N GLN A 14 -30.22 0.50 -4.18
CA GLN A 14 -28.87 1.06 -4.17
C GLN A 14 -28.34 1.26 -2.74
N LEU A 15 -29.20 1.61 -1.78
CA LEU A 15 -28.88 1.69 -0.35
C LEU A 15 -28.71 0.30 0.29
N LEU A 16 -29.45 -0.72 -0.15
CA LEU A 16 -29.36 -2.10 0.33
C LEU A 16 -28.19 -2.87 -0.32
N LEU A 17 -27.80 -2.54 -1.56
CA LEU A 17 -26.57 -3.03 -2.20
C LEU A 17 -25.31 -2.26 -1.76
N ARG A 18 -25.46 -1.10 -1.09
CA ARG A 18 -24.38 -0.44 -0.35
C ARG A 18 -24.19 -1.18 0.98
N SER A 19 -23.70 -2.41 0.91
CA SER A 19 -23.38 -3.22 2.09
C SER A 19 -22.51 -2.41 3.06
N PRO A 20 -22.91 -2.21 4.33
CA PRO A 20 -22.01 -1.70 5.34
C PRO A 20 -21.12 -2.85 5.81
N SER A 21 -20.16 -3.25 4.97
CA SER A 21 -19.03 -4.10 5.40
C SER A 21 -17.73 -3.29 5.27
N SER A 22 -17.72 -2.10 5.88
CA SER A 22 -16.47 -1.42 6.21
C SER A 22 -15.74 -2.12 7.36
N ALA A 23 -16.46 -2.91 8.18
CA ALA A 23 -15.91 -3.91 9.07
C ALA A 23 -15.76 -5.25 8.33
N ALA A 24 -14.54 -5.79 8.27
CA ALA A 24 -14.13 -7.08 7.68
C ALA A 24 -13.80 -7.17 6.18
N ARG A 25 -13.70 -6.06 5.43
CA ARG A 25 -13.06 -6.12 4.10
C ARG A 25 -11.54 -6.18 4.26
N ASN A 26 -10.90 -7.20 3.69
CA ASN A 26 -9.44 -7.35 3.70
C ASN A 26 -8.78 -6.07 3.16
N ARG A 27 -8.04 -5.35 4.01
CA ARG A 27 -7.47 -4.05 3.66
C ARG A 27 -6.43 -4.13 2.55
N CYS A 28 -5.66 -5.21 2.48
CA CYS A 28 -4.75 -5.41 1.35
C CYS A 28 -5.47 -5.61 0.01
N VAL A 29 -6.67 -6.21 0.01
CA VAL A 29 -7.53 -6.26 -1.18
C VAL A 29 -8.01 -4.86 -1.54
N ALA A 30 -8.50 -4.10 -0.56
CA ALA A 30 -8.93 -2.72 -0.79
C ALA A 30 -7.80 -1.80 -1.30
N ALA A 31 -6.55 -1.96 -0.83
CA ALA A 31 -5.38 -1.28 -1.40
C ALA A 31 -5.15 -1.68 -2.87
N ALA A 32 -5.27 -2.97 -3.17
CA ALA A 32 -5.10 -3.49 -4.52
C ALA A 32 -6.16 -2.94 -5.48
N GLU A 33 -7.43 -2.91 -5.07
CA GLU A 33 -8.53 -2.29 -5.83
C GLU A 33 -8.28 -0.80 -6.03
N ALA A 34 -7.92 -0.07 -4.97
CA ALA A 34 -7.62 1.35 -5.06
C ALA A 34 -6.46 1.60 -6.03
N CYS A 35 -5.37 0.82 -5.99
CA CYS A 35 -4.29 0.97 -6.97
C CYS A 35 -4.74 0.66 -8.40
N THR A 36 -5.59 -0.35 -8.60
CA THR A 36 -6.16 -0.66 -9.92
C THR A 36 -7.02 0.47 -10.46
N ALA A 37 -7.77 1.18 -9.61
CA ALA A 37 -8.57 2.33 -10.01
C ALA A 37 -7.75 3.60 -10.32
N ASP A 38 -6.45 3.65 -9.98
CA ASP A 38 -5.57 4.77 -10.33
C ASP A 38 -4.67 4.40 -11.50
N ALA A 39 -4.84 5.10 -12.62
CA ALA A 39 -4.14 4.79 -13.87
C ALA A 39 -2.60 4.78 -13.73
N ARG A 40 -2.04 5.64 -12.88
CA ARG A 40 -0.58 5.71 -12.66
C ARG A 40 -0.10 4.52 -11.82
N CYS A 41 -0.81 4.21 -10.74
CA CYS A 41 -0.52 3.08 -9.85
C CYS A 41 -0.70 1.75 -10.60
N GLN A 42 -1.84 1.56 -11.26
CA GLN A 42 -2.16 0.37 -12.06
C GLN A 42 -1.09 0.12 -13.13
N ARG A 43 -0.71 1.14 -13.90
CA ARG A 43 0.32 1.01 -14.94
C ARG A 43 1.68 0.62 -14.37
N LEU A 44 2.15 1.28 -13.31
CA LEU A 44 3.43 0.95 -12.68
C LEU A 44 3.39 -0.43 -12.02
N ARG A 45 2.23 -0.82 -11.47
CA ARG A 45 2.00 -2.15 -10.89
C ARG A 45 2.09 -3.25 -11.95
N ALA A 46 1.36 -3.10 -13.05
CA ALA A 46 1.43 -4.01 -14.18
C ALA A 46 2.86 -4.14 -14.73
N GLN A 47 3.60 -3.03 -14.81
CA GLN A 47 5.00 -3.04 -15.25
C GLN A 47 5.90 -3.89 -14.36
N TYR A 48 5.87 -3.71 -13.03
CA TYR A 48 6.74 -4.55 -12.18
C TYR A 48 6.29 -6.00 -12.18
N VAL A 49 4.99 -6.28 -12.19
CA VAL A 49 4.46 -7.65 -12.25
C VAL A 49 4.97 -8.36 -13.52
N ALA A 50 4.90 -7.69 -14.68
CA ALA A 50 5.41 -8.24 -15.93
C ALA A 50 6.93 -8.49 -15.90
N GLN A 51 7.71 -7.63 -15.23
CA GLN A 51 9.16 -7.84 -15.11
C GLN A 51 9.54 -8.93 -14.11
N CYS A 52 8.71 -9.17 -13.09
CA CYS A 52 8.97 -10.15 -12.03
C CYS A 52 8.45 -11.56 -12.37
N LEU A 53 7.33 -11.66 -13.10
CA LEU A 53 6.71 -12.92 -13.50
C LEU A 53 6.96 -13.29 -14.97
N GLY A 54 7.55 -12.38 -15.74
CA GLY A 54 7.87 -12.64 -17.15
C GLY A 54 8.98 -13.68 -17.31
N PRO A 55 9.05 -14.33 -18.48
CA PRO A 55 10.04 -15.37 -18.76
C PRO A 55 11.48 -14.84 -18.64
N ALA A 56 12.35 -15.64 -18.04
CA ALA A 56 13.79 -15.40 -18.02
C ALA A 56 14.53 -16.55 -18.71
N ALA A 57 15.61 -16.21 -19.43
CA ALA A 57 16.41 -17.18 -20.16
C ALA A 57 17.02 -18.28 -19.29
N SER A 58 17.17 -18.04 -17.98
CA SER A 58 17.79 -18.94 -17.01
C SER A 58 16.81 -19.87 -16.28
N GLY A 59 15.53 -19.95 -16.70
CA GLY A 59 14.52 -20.79 -16.02
C GLY A 59 14.05 -20.27 -14.65
N GLY A 60 14.51 -19.08 -14.24
CA GLY A 60 14.08 -18.37 -13.04
C GLY A 60 13.36 -17.05 -13.38
N CYS A 61 13.52 -16.04 -12.54
CA CYS A 61 13.03 -14.70 -12.82
C CYS A 61 14.17 -13.73 -13.20
N ALA A 62 13.85 -12.68 -13.95
CA ALA A 62 14.78 -11.60 -14.23
C ALA A 62 14.89 -10.63 -13.03
N GLN A 63 15.52 -11.10 -11.94
CA GLN A 63 15.57 -10.41 -10.64
C GLN A 63 16.01 -8.94 -10.77
N ASP A 64 17.01 -8.64 -11.59
CA ASP A 64 17.48 -7.28 -11.84
C ASP A 64 16.42 -6.36 -12.48
N ARG A 65 15.68 -6.87 -13.47
CA ARG A 65 14.60 -6.10 -14.12
C ARG A 65 13.42 -5.93 -13.16
N CYS A 66 13.07 -6.98 -12.43
CA CYS A 66 12.05 -6.94 -11.38
C CYS A 66 12.36 -5.89 -10.31
N ARG A 67 13.57 -5.96 -9.71
CA ARG A 67 14.04 -5.01 -8.70
C ARG A 67 14.09 -3.57 -9.23
N ARG A 68 14.55 -3.35 -10.48
CA ARG A 68 14.49 -2.03 -11.13
C ARG A 68 13.06 -1.50 -11.25
N ALA A 69 12.12 -2.34 -11.69
CA ALA A 69 10.73 -1.95 -11.84
C ALA A 69 10.07 -1.65 -10.48
N LEU A 70 10.36 -2.42 -9.43
CA LEU A 70 9.91 -2.15 -8.07
C LEU A 70 10.44 -0.81 -7.53
N ARG A 71 11.74 -0.52 -7.72
CA ARG A 71 12.29 0.79 -7.34
C ARG A 71 11.57 1.94 -8.06
N ARG A 72 11.19 1.76 -9.33
CA ARG A 72 10.40 2.73 -10.10
C ARG A 72 8.97 2.84 -9.56
N PHE A 73 8.34 1.74 -9.17
CA PHE A 73 7.00 1.72 -8.58
C PHE A 73 6.94 2.55 -7.30
N PHE A 74 7.86 2.37 -6.35
CA PHE A 74 7.86 3.17 -5.11
C PHE A 74 8.31 4.61 -5.32
N ALA A 75 9.24 4.89 -6.24
CA ALA A 75 9.69 6.24 -6.52
C ALA A 75 8.66 7.08 -7.30
N ARG A 76 7.82 6.44 -8.12
CA ARG A 76 6.89 7.13 -9.02
C ARG A 76 5.42 6.82 -8.77
N GLY A 77 5.05 5.86 -7.94
CA GLY A 77 3.63 5.60 -7.62
C GLY A 77 3.07 6.66 -6.67
N PRO A 78 1.74 6.86 -6.64
CA PRO A 78 1.10 7.66 -5.59
C PRO A 78 1.43 7.05 -4.23
N GLN A 79 2.11 7.83 -3.37
CA GLN A 79 2.70 7.30 -2.14
C GLN A 79 1.67 6.64 -1.22
N ALA A 80 0.50 7.26 -1.07
CA ALA A 80 -0.59 6.73 -0.26
C ALA A 80 -0.98 5.30 -0.69
N LEU A 81 -1.04 5.02 -2.00
CA LEU A 81 -1.41 3.71 -2.54
C LEU A 81 -0.28 2.69 -2.46
N THR A 82 0.96 3.09 -2.74
CA THR A 82 2.11 2.18 -2.66
C THR A 82 2.38 1.76 -1.22
N HIS A 83 2.23 2.69 -0.27
CA HIS A 83 2.29 2.40 1.16
C HIS A 83 1.10 1.54 1.60
N ALA A 84 -0.12 1.82 1.13
CA ALA A 84 -1.29 1.00 1.45
C ALA A 84 -1.14 -0.46 1.00
N LEU A 85 -0.55 -0.69 -0.17
CA LEU A 85 -0.21 -2.02 -0.65
C LEU A 85 0.85 -2.73 0.22
N LEU A 86 1.86 -1.99 0.69
CA LEU A 86 2.98 -2.55 1.44
C LEU A 86 2.67 -2.75 2.94
N PHE A 87 1.85 -1.89 3.54
CA PHE A 87 1.64 -1.79 4.99
C PHE A 87 0.18 -2.00 5.42
N CYS A 88 -0.70 -2.48 4.53
CA CYS A 88 -2.08 -2.82 4.90
C CYS A 88 -2.12 -3.68 6.17
N PRO A 89 -2.91 -3.33 7.20
CA PRO A 89 -3.01 -4.14 8.39
C PRO A 89 -3.90 -5.35 8.13
N CYS A 90 -3.61 -6.44 8.83
CA CYS A 90 -4.21 -7.75 8.60
C CYS A 90 -4.63 -8.40 9.91
N ALA A 91 -5.85 -8.92 9.93
CA ALA A 91 -6.40 -9.70 11.04
C ALA A 91 -6.46 -11.21 10.72
N SER A 92 -6.03 -11.64 9.53
CA SER A 92 -6.05 -13.05 9.12
C SER A 92 -4.77 -13.47 8.37
N PRO A 93 -4.38 -14.75 8.44
CA PRO A 93 -3.21 -15.24 7.71
C PRO A 93 -3.30 -15.07 6.20
N ALA A 94 -4.50 -15.20 5.62
CA ALA A 94 -4.71 -14.96 4.19
C ALA A 94 -4.44 -13.50 3.78
N CYS A 95 -4.78 -12.54 4.65
CA CYS A 95 -4.43 -11.14 4.44
C CYS A 95 -2.93 -10.91 4.54
N ALA A 96 -2.29 -11.45 5.59
CA ALA A 96 -0.87 -11.29 5.81
C ALA A 96 -0.04 -11.93 4.68
N GLU A 97 -0.48 -13.08 4.17
CA GLU A 97 0.15 -13.72 3.01
C GLU A 97 0.00 -12.86 1.75
N ARG A 98 -1.18 -12.29 1.49
CA ARG A 98 -1.36 -11.33 0.40
C ARG A 98 -0.38 -10.15 0.52
N ARG A 99 -0.24 -9.59 1.72
CA ARG A 99 0.71 -8.50 2.01
C ARG A 99 2.15 -8.92 1.69
N ARG A 100 2.57 -10.10 2.15
CA ARG A 100 3.89 -10.69 1.90
C ARG A 100 4.18 -10.93 0.41
N GLN A 101 3.14 -11.27 -0.36
CA GLN A 101 3.23 -11.56 -1.80
C GLN A 101 3.19 -10.33 -2.72
N THR A 102 2.83 -9.14 -2.20
CA THR A 102 2.58 -7.92 -2.98
C THR A 102 3.66 -7.58 -4.01
N PHE A 103 4.93 -7.86 -3.68
CA PHE A 103 6.09 -7.49 -4.50
C PHE A 103 6.88 -8.69 -4.99
N VAL A 104 6.20 -9.83 -5.19
CA VAL A 104 6.74 -11.07 -5.81
C VAL A 104 8.02 -11.53 -5.10
N PRO A 105 7.93 -11.96 -3.83
CA PRO A 105 9.10 -12.29 -3.02
C PRO A 105 9.95 -13.41 -3.62
N ALA A 106 9.35 -14.36 -4.32
CA ALA A 106 10.06 -15.43 -5.05
C ALA A 106 11.09 -14.89 -6.08
N CYS A 107 10.90 -13.65 -6.54
CA CYS A 107 11.82 -13.00 -7.47
C CYS A 107 12.60 -11.84 -6.84
N ALA A 108 11.93 -10.93 -6.13
CA ALA A 108 12.53 -9.69 -5.66
C ALA A 108 13.28 -9.84 -4.33
N PHE A 109 12.83 -10.76 -3.48
CA PHE A 109 13.28 -10.92 -2.10
C PHE A 109 14.25 -12.09 -1.96
N SER A 110 13.81 -13.30 -2.32
CA SER A 110 14.62 -14.50 -2.22
C SER A 110 15.80 -14.48 -3.19
N GLY A 111 16.95 -14.97 -2.74
CA GLY A 111 18.12 -15.22 -3.59
C GLY A 111 17.95 -16.49 -4.43
N PRO A 112 18.88 -16.74 -5.39
CA PRO A 112 18.85 -17.93 -6.23
C PRO A 112 19.17 -19.25 -5.47
N GLY A 113 19.73 -19.16 -4.26
CA GLY A 113 20.04 -20.32 -3.43
C GLY A 113 18.85 -20.83 -2.61
N SER A 114 18.90 -22.09 -2.18
CA SER A 114 17.90 -22.72 -1.32
C SER A 114 17.92 -22.19 0.13
N ALA A 115 18.99 -21.51 0.53
CA ALA A 115 19.16 -20.93 1.86
C ALA A 115 19.54 -19.44 1.79
N PRO A 116 19.11 -18.63 2.77
CA PRO A 116 19.57 -17.25 2.90
C PRO A 116 21.08 -17.20 3.18
N PRO A 117 21.83 -16.19 2.68
CA PRO A 117 23.23 -15.98 3.00
C PRO A 117 23.42 -15.30 4.37
N SER A 118 24.68 -15.11 4.80
CA SER A 118 25.02 -14.17 5.88
C SER A 118 24.48 -12.77 5.56
N CYS A 119 23.93 -12.04 6.54
CA CYS A 119 23.44 -10.67 6.32
C CYS A 119 24.53 -9.66 5.94
N LEU A 120 25.80 -10.01 6.18
CA LEU A 120 26.94 -9.19 5.76
C LEU A 120 27.09 -9.16 4.23
N ALA A 121 26.65 -10.20 3.50
CA ALA A 121 26.75 -10.23 2.04
C ALA A 121 25.84 -9.19 1.33
N PRO A 122 24.52 -9.12 1.63
CA PRO A 122 23.68 -8.06 1.07
C PRO A 122 24.04 -6.67 1.62
N LEU A 123 24.56 -6.56 2.85
CA LEU A 123 25.08 -5.31 3.41
C LEU A 123 26.27 -4.79 2.59
N ASP A 124 27.31 -5.61 2.41
CA ASP A 124 28.50 -5.26 1.62
C ASP A 124 28.13 -4.86 0.17
N THR A 125 27.24 -5.64 -0.47
CA THR A 125 26.71 -5.29 -1.80
C THR A 125 26.00 -3.93 -1.80
N CYS A 126 25.30 -3.59 -0.73
CA CYS A 126 24.57 -2.34 -0.60
C CYS A 126 25.51 -1.13 -0.44
N GLU A 127 26.55 -1.28 0.37
CA GLU A 127 27.53 -0.24 0.66
C GLU A 127 28.32 0.18 -0.58
N HIS A 128 28.57 -0.74 -1.50
CA HIS A 128 29.20 -0.46 -2.79
C HIS A 128 28.21 0.03 -3.88
N SER A 129 26.92 0.03 -3.60
CA SER A 129 25.88 0.44 -4.56
C SER A 129 25.52 1.92 -4.44
N ARG A 130 25.65 2.67 -5.55
CA ARG A 130 25.19 4.07 -5.65
C ARG A 130 23.68 4.26 -5.44
N VAL A 131 22.90 3.18 -5.52
CA VAL A 131 21.45 3.22 -5.29
C VAL A 131 21.11 2.74 -3.88
N CYS A 132 21.70 1.64 -3.42
CA CYS A 132 21.33 1.03 -2.14
C CYS A 132 21.88 1.83 -0.95
N ARG A 133 23.17 2.19 -0.96
CA ARG A 133 23.83 2.91 0.14
C ARG A 133 23.06 4.15 0.62
N PRO A 134 22.70 5.13 -0.23
CA PRO A 134 21.97 6.30 0.24
C PRO A 134 20.57 5.97 0.80
N ARG A 135 19.93 4.90 0.30
CA ARG A 135 18.61 4.46 0.80
C ARG A 135 18.72 3.77 2.15
N LEU A 136 19.77 2.98 2.37
CA LEU A 136 20.05 2.37 3.67
C LEU A 136 20.36 3.43 4.73
N LEU A 137 21.18 4.43 4.41
CA LEU A 137 21.45 5.57 5.31
C LEU A 137 20.17 6.34 5.63
N ALA A 138 19.31 6.61 4.63
CA ALA A 138 18.04 7.27 4.85
C ALA A 138 17.10 6.45 5.75
N PHE A 139 17.09 5.12 5.63
CA PHE A 139 16.33 4.23 6.50
C PHE A 139 16.86 4.26 7.94
N GLN A 140 18.18 4.14 8.12
CA GLN A 140 18.81 4.23 9.44
C GLN A 140 18.50 5.56 10.12
N ALA A 141 18.58 6.69 9.41
CA ALA A 141 18.27 8.00 9.96
C ALA A 141 16.77 8.18 10.24
N SER A 142 15.89 7.72 9.35
CA SER A 142 14.44 7.95 9.47
C SER A 142 13.77 7.02 10.46
N CYS A 143 14.33 5.83 10.70
CA CYS A 143 13.79 4.82 11.62
C CYS A 143 14.67 4.63 12.86
N ALA A 144 15.58 5.57 13.15
CA ALA A 144 16.37 5.53 14.37
C ALA A 144 15.45 5.67 15.59
N PRO A 145 15.66 4.87 16.66
CA PRO A 145 14.97 5.08 17.92
C PRO A 145 15.33 6.43 18.50
N VAL A 146 14.37 7.09 19.16
CA VAL A 146 14.57 8.38 19.81
C VAL A 146 14.28 8.27 21.31
N PRO A 147 15.00 9.02 22.18
CA PRO A 147 14.84 8.91 23.64
C PRO A 147 13.43 9.20 24.15
N SER A 148 12.68 10.06 23.45
CA SER A 148 11.31 10.46 23.83
C SER A 148 10.27 9.36 23.66
N THR A 149 10.54 8.36 22.82
CA THR A 149 9.62 7.24 22.54
C THR A 149 10.45 5.96 22.39
N PRO A 150 10.99 5.41 23.50
CA PRO A 150 11.90 4.27 23.43
C PRO A 150 11.25 3.02 22.82
N ASP A 151 9.94 2.84 23.04
CA ASP A 151 9.17 1.67 22.60
C ASP A 151 8.35 1.90 21.32
N GLY A 152 8.59 3.00 20.59
CA GLY A 152 7.77 3.33 19.43
C GLY A 152 8.41 4.32 18.48
N CYS A 153 7.60 4.82 17.54
CA CYS A 153 8.01 5.89 16.64
C CYS A 153 7.19 7.15 16.89
N PRO A 154 7.82 8.34 17.00
CA PRO A 154 7.12 9.61 16.99
C PRO A 154 6.20 9.74 15.77
N ARG A 155 5.03 10.38 15.96
CA ARG A 155 4.01 10.52 14.92
C ARG A 155 4.52 11.22 13.65
N ASP A 156 5.40 12.20 13.78
CA ASP A 156 6.01 12.95 12.69
C ASP A 156 7.19 12.20 12.02
N GLN A 157 7.79 11.23 12.73
CA GLN A 157 8.86 10.38 12.22
C GLN A 157 8.30 9.17 11.47
N ALA A 158 7.19 8.58 11.91
CA ALA A 158 6.62 7.36 11.34
C ALA A 158 6.42 7.41 9.81
N PRO A 159 5.83 8.47 9.20
CA PRO A 159 5.70 8.56 7.74
C PRO A 159 7.05 8.60 7.01
N ARG A 160 8.08 9.22 7.60
CA ARG A 160 9.45 9.27 7.07
C ARG A 160 10.10 7.89 7.15
N CYS A 161 9.94 7.20 8.28
CA CYS A 161 10.42 5.82 8.45
C CYS A 161 9.80 4.86 7.41
N LEU A 162 8.47 4.86 7.25
CA LEU A 162 7.78 4.01 6.27
C LEU A 162 8.20 4.33 4.83
N ARG A 163 8.41 5.62 4.50
CA ARG A 163 8.92 6.05 3.19
C ARG A 163 10.33 5.51 2.94
N ALA A 164 11.21 5.59 3.94
CA ALA A 164 12.58 5.11 3.84
C ALA A 164 12.62 3.57 3.72
N TYR A 165 11.81 2.85 4.49
CA TYR A 165 11.62 1.41 4.37
C TYR A 165 11.15 1.02 2.96
N ALA A 166 10.10 1.67 2.44
CA ALA A 166 9.60 1.42 1.08
C ALA A 166 10.67 1.71 0.02
N GLY A 167 11.55 2.68 0.27
CA GLY A 167 12.70 3.00 -0.56
C GLY A 167 13.71 1.85 -0.70
N LEU A 168 13.84 0.98 0.31
CA LEU A 168 14.73 -0.18 0.25
C LEU A 168 14.26 -1.29 -0.69
N VAL A 169 12.96 -1.35 -0.99
CA VAL A 169 12.39 -2.40 -1.83
C VAL A 169 12.98 -2.34 -3.24
N GLY A 170 13.52 -3.47 -3.69
CA GLY A 170 14.21 -3.59 -4.97
C GLY A 170 15.69 -3.19 -4.91
N THR A 171 16.31 -3.07 -3.73
CA THR A 171 17.76 -2.93 -3.56
C THR A 171 18.40 -4.26 -3.11
N ALA A 172 19.71 -4.28 -2.85
CA ALA A 172 20.38 -5.46 -2.28
C ALA A 172 19.85 -5.79 -0.87
N VAL A 173 19.42 -4.77 -0.11
CA VAL A 173 18.78 -4.92 1.20
C VAL A 173 17.28 -4.73 1.02
N THR A 174 16.61 -5.68 0.35
CA THR A 174 15.15 -5.67 0.22
C THR A 174 14.53 -6.39 1.43
N PRO A 175 13.84 -5.68 2.34
CA PRO A 175 13.11 -6.31 3.43
C PRO A 175 11.74 -6.84 2.97
N ASN A 176 11.23 -7.87 3.64
CA ASN A 176 9.86 -8.34 3.49
C ASN A 176 9.33 -8.92 4.81
N TYR A 177 8.02 -9.14 4.89
CA TYR A 177 7.39 -9.88 5.99
C TYR A 177 7.89 -11.33 6.02
N VAL A 178 8.28 -11.80 7.20
CA VAL A 178 8.92 -13.13 7.36
C VAL A 178 7.91 -14.27 7.54
N ASP A 179 6.69 -13.95 7.96
CA ASP A 179 5.61 -14.90 8.19
C ASP A 179 4.25 -14.29 7.82
N ASN A 180 3.19 -15.10 7.92
CA ASN A 180 1.82 -14.70 7.64
C ASN A 180 0.98 -14.53 8.92
N VAL A 181 1.62 -14.34 10.07
CA VAL A 181 0.92 -14.21 11.37
C VAL A 181 1.25 -12.91 12.09
N SER A 182 2.42 -12.32 11.80
CA SER A 182 2.93 -11.11 12.41
C SER A 182 3.19 -10.01 11.38
N ALA A 183 3.56 -8.83 11.87
CA ALA A 183 4.08 -7.74 11.05
C ALA A 183 5.62 -7.69 11.01
N ARG A 184 6.31 -8.74 11.48
CA ARG A 184 7.78 -8.76 11.53
C ARG A 184 8.38 -8.77 10.14
N VAL A 185 9.43 -7.97 9.96
CA VAL A 185 10.13 -7.81 8.68
C VAL A 185 11.61 -8.11 8.84
N ALA A 186 12.22 -8.64 7.78
CA ALA A 186 13.66 -8.84 7.71
C ALA A 186 14.13 -8.83 6.25
N PRO A 187 15.41 -8.52 5.98
CA PRO A 187 16.05 -8.86 4.72
C PRO A 187 16.22 -10.39 4.57
N TRP A 188 16.39 -10.87 3.34
CA TRP A 188 16.66 -12.28 3.04
C TRP A 188 18.10 -12.66 3.42
N CYS A 189 18.35 -12.91 4.70
CA CYS A 189 19.65 -13.31 5.24
C CYS A 189 19.53 -13.85 6.67
N HIS A 190 20.61 -14.43 7.20
CA HIS A 190 20.74 -14.82 8.61
C HIS A 190 22.15 -14.52 9.14
N CYS A 191 22.38 -14.68 10.45
CA CYS A 191 23.70 -14.44 11.08
C CYS A 191 24.35 -15.70 11.67
N GLY A 192 23.80 -16.88 11.37
CA GLY A 192 24.28 -18.16 11.92
C GLY A 192 25.68 -18.56 11.43
N VAL A 193 26.09 -18.05 10.25
CA VAL A 193 27.36 -18.40 9.58
C VAL A 193 28.34 -17.21 9.52
N SER A 194 28.13 -16.18 10.34
CA SER A 194 28.91 -14.92 10.28
C SER A 194 30.25 -14.98 11.02
N GLY A 195 30.54 -16.06 11.75
CA GLY A 195 31.78 -16.24 12.50
C GLY A 195 32.03 -15.10 13.48
N ASN A 196 33.24 -14.54 13.46
CA ASN A 196 33.66 -13.45 14.36
C ASN A 196 32.92 -12.12 14.11
N ARG A 197 32.23 -11.95 12.96
CA ARG A 197 31.44 -10.76 12.64
C ARG A 197 29.95 -10.93 12.98
N ARG A 198 29.61 -11.86 13.87
CA ARG A 198 28.23 -12.14 14.26
C ARG A 198 27.55 -10.92 14.87
N ASP A 199 28.21 -10.19 15.75
CA ASP A 199 27.63 -9.01 16.42
C ASP A 199 27.31 -7.90 15.42
N GLU A 200 28.21 -7.65 14.46
CA GLU A 200 27.97 -6.71 13.36
C GLU A 200 26.79 -7.15 12.49
N CYS A 201 26.71 -8.44 12.15
CA CYS A 201 25.60 -9.01 11.39
C CYS A 201 24.27 -8.83 12.14
N GLU A 202 24.27 -9.12 13.44
CA GLU A 202 23.11 -9.00 14.30
C GLU A 202 22.69 -7.54 14.49
N ALA A 203 23.63 -6.61 14.60
CA ALA A 203 23.34 -5.18 14.64
C ALA A 203 22.62 -4.73 13.36
N PHE A 204 23.15 -5.11 12.18
CA PHE A 204 22.51 -4.81 10.90
C PHE A 204 21.12 -5.45 10.76
N ARG A 205 20.98 -6.74 11.05
CA ARG A 205 19.68 -7.43 11.02
C ARG A 205 18.69 -6.80 12.00
N GLY A 206 19.19 -6.36 13.16
CA GLY A 206 18.45 -5.69 14.21
C GLY A 206 17.78 -4.39 13.77
N LEU A 207 18.32 -3.70 12.77
CA LEU A 207 17.68 -2.50 12.18
C LEU A 207 16.27 -2.77 11.66
N PHE A 208 15.95 -4.03 11.33
CA PHE A 208 14.65 -4.47 10.84
C PHE A 208 13.89 -5.29 11.89
N THR A 209 14.56 -6.21 12.58
CA THR A 209 13.89 -7.20 13.45
C THR A 209 13.74 -6.76 14.90
N ARG A 210 14.47 -5.72 15.32
CA ARG A 210 14.50 -5.20 16.70
C ARG A 210 14.36 -3.68 16.70
N ASN A 211 13.51 -3.15 15.82
CA ASN A 211 13.31 -1.71 15.65
C ASN A 211 11.89 -1.31 16.04
N HIS A 212 11.74 -0.83 17.27
CA HIS A 212 10.45 -0.42 17.82
C HIS A 212 9.83 0.78 17.10
N CYS A 213 10.64 1.68 16.52
CA CYS A 213 10.08 2.73 15.65
C CYS A 213 9.48 2.12 14.38
N LEU A 214 10.18 1.21 13.70
CA LEU A 214 9.62 0.57 12.50
C LEU A 214 8.33 -0.19 12.82
N ASP A 215 8.33 -0.97 13.90
CA ASP A 215 7.15 -1.73 14.34
C ASP A 215 5.99 -0.79 14.66
N GLY A 216 6.23 0.26 15.45
CA GLY A 216 5.23 1.27 15.80
C GLY A 216 4.73 2.03 14.58
N ALA A 217 5.58 2.33 13.61
CA ALA A 217 5.19 3.02 12.37
C ALA A 217 4.30 2.13 11.48
N ILE A 218 4.61 0.83 11.35
CA ILE A 218 3.77 -0.12 10.61
C ILE A 218 2.42 -0.28 11.29
N GLN A 219 2.39 -0.39 12.62
CA GLN A 219 1.14 -0.49 13.39
C GLN A 219 0.29 0.78 13.27
N ALA A 220 0.90 1.96 13.41
CA ALA A 220 0.21 3.25 13.31
C ALA A 220 -0.36 3.53 11.91
N PHE A 221 0.16 2.87 10.86
CA PHE A 221 -0.39 2.99 9.51
C PHE A 221 -1.85 2.52 9.43
N ASP A 222 -2.31 1.67 10.35
CA ASP A 222 -3.72 1.27 10.47
C ASP A 222 -4.64 2.49 10.61
N SER A 223 -4.28 3.42 11.49
CA SER A 223 -5.06 4.62 11.77
C SER A 223 -5.08 5.62 10.61
N LEU A 224 -4.15 5.52 9.66
CA LEU A 224 -4.07 6.38 8.46
C LEU A 224 -4.93 5.85 7.30
N TRP A 225 -5.42 4.62 7.38
CA TRP A 225 -6.19 3.96 6.33
C TRP A 225 -7.45 4.71 5.88
N PRO A 226 -8.27 5.31 6.79
CA PRO A 226 -9.45 6.07 6.37
C PRO A 226 -9.09 7.26 5.49
N LEU A 227 -8.00 7.97 5.80
CA LEU A 227 -7.55 9.15 5.07
C LEU A 227 -7.01 8.82 3.68
N VAL A 228 -6.26 7.71 3.56
CA VAL A 228 -5.73 7.21 2.28
C VAL A 228 -6.84 6.90 1.27
N LEU A 229 -7.99 6.42 1.75
CA LEU A 229 -9.16 6.20 0.91
C LEU A 229 -9.97 7.49 0.72
N GLN A 230 -10.17 8.30 1.76
CA GLN A 230 -11.00 9.52 1.72
C GLN A 230 -10.44 10.58 0.76
N GLU A 231 -9.15 10.92 0.85
CA GLU A 231 -8.51 11.92 -0.04
C GLU A 231 -8.66 11.53 -1.52
N LYS A 232 -8.64 10.23 -1.80
CA LYS A 232 -8.73 9.70 -3.16
C LYS A 232 -10.17 9.51 -3.65
N TRP A 233 -11.11 9.09 -2.79
CA TRP A 233 -12.52 9.06 -3.16
C TRP A 233 -13.01 10.47 -3.50
N ASN A 234 -12.59 11.48 -2.74
CA ASN A 234 -12.86 12.89 -3.06
C ASN A 234 -12.23 13.27 -4.41
N SER A 235 -10.96 12.92 -4.66
CA SER A 235 -10.30 13.21 -5.95
C SER A 235 -10.94 12.49 -7.15
N LEU A 236 -11.44 11.27 -6.99
CA LEU A 236 -12.14 10.51 -8.03
C LEU A 236 -13.54 11.06 -8.29
N GLN A 237 -14.26 11.45 -7.24
CA GLN A 237 -15.54 12.14 -7.36
C GLN A 237 -15.38 13.50 -8.04
N ASP A 238 -14.35 14.28 -7.72
CA ASP A 238 -14.07 15.57 -8.37
C ASP A 238 -13.75 15.40 -9.87
N LEU A 239 -13.05 14.33 -10.24
CA LEU A 239 -12.78 13.97 -11.65
C LEU A 239 -14.04 13.51 -12.40
N GLU A 240 -14.96 12.80 -11.74
CA GLU A 240 -16.26 12.43 -12.30
C GLU A 240 -17.19 13.64 -12.45
N HIS A 241 -17.24 14.53 -11.46
CA HIS A 241 -17.99 15.79 -11.55
C HIS A 241 -17.41 16.73 -12.63
N SER A 242 -16.09 16.81 -12.75
CA SER A 242 -15.43 17.59 -13.80
C SER A 242 -15.70 17.01 -15.20
N ARG A 243 -15.76 15.69 -15.35
CA ARG A 243 -16.12 15.03 -16.62
C ARG A 243 -17.57 15.25 -17.02
N LEU A 244 -18.48 15.27 -16.04
CA LEU A 244 -19.89 15.57 -16.28
C LEU A 244 -20.14 17.04 -16.64
N GLN A 245 -19.28 17.97 -16.20
CA GLN A 245 -19.36 19.38 -16.59
C GLN A 245 -18.77 19.69 -17.97
N VAL A 246 -17.80 18.90 -18.47
CA VAL A 246 -17.20 19.10 -19.80
C VAL A 246 -18.10 18.58 -20.95
N SER A 247 -19.08 17.73 -20.66
CA SER A 247 -20.01 17.21 -21.69
C SER A 247 -21.22 18.13 -21.96
N SER A 248 -21.33 19.26 -21.28
CA SER A 248 -22.49 20.16 -21.31
C SER A 248 -22.15 21.49 -21.99
N ALA A 249 -21.71 21.44 -23.24
CA ALA A 249 -21.64 22.60 -24.11
C ALA A 249 -22.33 22.28 -25.45
N ASP A 250 -23.66 22.23 -25.45
CA ASP A 250 -24.47 22.80 -26.54
C ASP A 250 -25.98 22.83 -26.22
N ARG A 251 -26.53 24.05 -26.34
CA ARG A 251 -27.92 24.52 -26.47
C ARG A 251 -28.93 24.50 -25.30
N PRO A 252 -29.70 25.60 -25.13
CA PRO A 252 -30.76 25.72 -24.13
C PRO A 252 -32.09 25.18 -24.68
N LEU A 253 -32.86 24.51 -23.83
CA LEU A 253 -34.32 24.46 -23.97
C LEU A 253 -34.93 24.88 -22.63
N GLU A 254 -35.43 26.12 -22.62
CA GLU A 254 -36.42 26.61 -21.68
C GLU A 254 -37.65 25.70 -21.65
N GLY A 255 -38.22 25.52 -20.47
CA GLY A 255 -39.63 25.17 -20.33
C GLY A 255 -39.91 23.86 -19.58
N CYS A 256 -40.60 24.02 -18.44
CA CYS A 256 -41.40 23.02 -17.73
C CYS A 256 -40.67 22.02 -16.82
N CYS A 257 -40.56 22.40 -15.54
CA CYS A 257 -41.34 21.77 -14.45
C CYS A 257 -40.95 22.38 -13.08
N LEU A 258 -41.31 23.65 -12.88
CA LEU A 258 -41.22 24.36 -11.60
C LEU A 258 -42.41 24.07 -10.65
N LEU A 259 -43.10 22.93 -10.80
CA LEU A 259 -44.46 22.76 -10.25
C LEU A 259 -44.71 21.55 -9.33
N THR A 260 -43.69 20.86 -8.82
CA THR A 260 -43.91 19.70 -7.93
C THR A 260 -43.23 19.77 -6.57
N LEU A 261 -42.82 20.97 -6.12
CA LEU A 261 -42.23 21.18 -4.79
C LEU A 261 -43.17 21.86 -3.76
N LEU A 262 -44.45 22.08 -4.07
CA LEU A 262 -45.33 22.92 -3.22
C LEU A 262 -46.61 22.27 -2.65
N LEU A 263 -46.74 20.94 -2.64
CA LEU A 263 -47.97 20.28 -2.15
C LEU A 263 -47.74 19.11 -1.16
N VAL A 264 -46.80 19.25 -0.21
CA VAL A 264 -46.66 18.28 0.91
C VAL A 264 -46.51 18.96 2.28
N LEU A 265 -46.84 20.25 2.40
CA LEU A 265 -46.98 20.90 3.70
C LEU A 265 -48.36 21.55 3.79
N THR A 266 -49.38 20.75 4.08
CA THR A 266 -50.56 21.14 4.87
C THR A 266 -51.57 19.98 4.90
N LEU A 267 -52.18 19.81 6.08
CA LEU A 267 -53.26 18.89 6.47
C LEU A 267 -52.87 17.47 6.93
N GLN A 268 -52.61 17.34 8.23
CA GLN A 268 -53.41 16.40 9.05
C GLN A 268 -54.88 16.91 9.07
N PRO A 269 -55.89 16.03 9.20
CA PRO A 269 -56.38 15.73 10.54
C PRO A 269 -56.91 14.30 10.74
N GLN A 270 -57.17 14.00 12.00
CA GLN A 270 -57.81 12.81 12.54
C GLN A 270 -59.30 12.70 12.17
N LEU A 271 -59.69 11.52 11.68
CA LEU A 271 -60.77 10.61 12.11
C LEU A 271 -61.04 9.60 10.99
#